data_AF-A0A925Y5Y7-F1
#
_entry.id   AF-A0A925Y5Y7-F1
#
_cell.length_a   1.000
_cell.length_b   1.000
_cell.length_c   1.000
_cell.angle_alpha   90.00
_cell.angle_beta   90.00
_cell.angle_gamma   90.00
#
_symmetry.space_group_name_H-M   'P 1'
#
loop_
_entity.id
_entity.type
_entity.pdbx_description
1 polymer ?
#
loop_
_entity_poly.entity_id
_entity_poly.type
_entity_poly.pdbx_seq_one_letter_code
_entity_poly.pdbx_strand_id
1 'polypeptide(L)'
;IPFSELPSEDKVIYLEGSPLITSGTHNIKFVVGSKTSVYIDVIDILGSTIAIVLDDRDVFAGTHTRTISIPNVAQGTYFLRMTTYASSTLFAFGMIN
;
A
#
# COMPACT_ATOMS: atom_id res chain seq x y z
N ILE A 1 -12.77 -23.04 -16.17
CA ILE A 1 -11.94 -21.98 -15.55
C ILE A 1 -12.87 -21.25 -14.58
N PRO A 2 -12.64 -21.24 -13.25
CA PRO A 2 -13.53 -20.51 -12.37
C PRO A 2 -13.35 -19.01 -12.66
N PHE A 3 -14.46 -18.29 -12.82
CA PHE A 3 -14.48 -16.84 -12.84
C PHE A 3 -14.11 -16.37 -11.43
N SER A 4 -12.93 -15.77 -11.26
CA SER A 4 -12.67 -14.91 -10.12
C SER A 4 -13.11 -13.52 -10.51
N GLU A 5 -13.95 -12.88 -9.70
CA GLU A 5 -14.25 -11.46 -9.89
C GLU A 5 -12.94 -10.68 -9.82
N LEU A 6 -12.67 -9.87 -10.84
CA LEU A 6 -11.56 -8.93 -10.80
C LEU A 6 -11.88 -7.88 -9.72
N PRO A 7 -10.88 -7.44 -8.94
CA PRO A 7 -11.07 -6.36 -7.98
C PRO A 7 -11.68 -5.15 -8.68
N SER A 8 -12.78 -4.61 -8.14
CA SER A 8 -13.43 -3.42 -8.70
C SER A 8 -12.66 -2.12 -8.42
N GLU A 9 -11.65 -2.19 -7.56
CA GLU A 9 -10.88 -1.05 -7.07
C GLU A 9 -9.40 -1.42 -6.90
N ASP A 10 -8.52 -0.46 -7.16
CA ASP A 10 -7.09 -0.57 -6.89
C ASP A 10 -6.80 -0.07 -5.46
N LYS A 11 -6.34 -0.95 -4.57
CA LYS A 11 -6.07 -0.59 -3.16
C LYS A 11 -5.15 -1.56 -2.44
N VAL A 12 -4.48 -1.04 -1.42
CA VAL A 12 -3.88 -1.87 -0.36
C VAL A 12 -5.01 -2.46 0.48
N ILE A 13 -4.95 -3.78 0.70
CA ILE A 13 -5.95 -4.53 1.46
C ILE A 13 -5.38 -5.13 2.75
N TYR A 14 -4.06 -5.16 2.87
CA TYR A 14 -3.38 -5.72 4.03
C TYR A 14 -1.98 -5.12 4.21
N LEU A 15 -1.62 -4.89 5.46
CA LEU A 15 -0.27 -4.57 5.91
C LEU A 15 0.02 -5.45 7.13
N GLU A 16 1.15 -6.15 7.08
CA GLU A 16 1.61 -6.99 8.19
C GLU A 16 1.75 -6.17 9.48
N GLY A 17 1.22 -6.70 10.59
CA GLY A 17 1.21 -6.02 11.89
C GLY A 17 0.14 -4.93 12.08
N SER A 18 -0.52 -4.45 11.02
CA SER A 18 -1.58 -3.43 11.11
C SER A 18 -2.70 -3.87 12.09
N PRO A 19 -3.30 -2.95 12.88
CA PRO A 19 -3.26 -1.50 12.75
C PRO A 19 -2.08 -0.79 13.41
N LEU A 20 -1.25 -1.46 14.23
CA LEU A 20 -0.14 -0.82 14.93
C LEU A 20 1.17 -1.54 14.61
N ILE A 21 2.09 -0.86 13.94
CA ILE A 21 3.33 -1.47 13.44
C ILE A 21 4.56 -0.76 13.98
N THR A 22 5.68 -1.47 14.00
CA THR A 22 7.02 -0.90 14.18
C THR A 22 7.67 -0.61 12.84
N SER A 23 8.74 0.19 12.83
CA SER A 23 9.54 0.40 11.61
C SER A 23 10.23 -0.89 11.14
N GLY A 24 10.61 -0.93 9.86
CA GLY A 24 11.32 -2.06 9.27
C GLY A 24 10.56 -2.72 8.13
N THR A 25 10.88 -3.99 7.90
CA THR A 25 10.39 -4.75 6.75
C THR A 25 9.04 -5.39 7.04
N HIS A 26 8.05 -5.13 6.17
CA HIS A 26 6.69 -5.66 6.30
C HIS A 26 6.18 -6.16 4.95
N ASN A 27 5.34 -7.18 4.97
CA ASN A 27 4.59 -7.58 3.78
C ASN A 27 3.30 -6.78 3.65
N ILE A 28 3.03 -6.30 2.44
CA ILE A 28 1.73 -5.75 2.05
C ILE A 28 1.04 -6.67 1.05
N LYS A 29 -0.30 -6.63 1.06
CA LYS A 29 -1.11 -7.12 -0.05
C LYS A 29 -1.93 -6.00 -0.63
N PHE A 30 -1.95 -5.92 -1.94
CA PHE A 30 -2.77 -4.97 -2.68
C PHE A 30 -3.42 -5.66 -3.87
N VAL A 31 -4.48 -5.05 -4.37
CA VAL A 31 -5.24 -5.53 -5.51
C VAL A 31 -5.24 -4.48 -6.59
N VAL A 32 -5.19 -4.93 -7.85
CA VAL A 32 -5.40 -4.08 -9.03
C VAL A 32 -6.41 -4.72 -9.97
N GLY A 33 -7.35 -3.92 -10.49
CA GLY A 33 -8.42 -4.40 -11.37
C GLY A 33 -8.00 -4.55 -12.84
N SER A 34 -6.98 -3.81 -13.25
CA SER A 34 -6.44 -3.83 -14.62
C SER A 34 -4.92 -3.69 -14.62
N LYS A 35 -4.28 -3.98 -15.77
CA LYS A 35 -2.83 -3.80 -15.91
C LYS A 35 -2.48 -2.32 -15.77
N THR A 36 -1.62 -1.99 -14.80
CA THR A 36 -1.33 -0.60 -14.45
C THR A 36 0.05 -0.46 -13.81
N SER A 37 0.53 0.78 -13.68
CA SER A 37 1.65 1.10 -12.79
C SER A 37 1.12 1.32 -11.38
N VAL A 38 1.84 0.81 -10.38
CA VAL A 38 1.50 0.94 -8.96
C VAL A 38 2.62 1.69 -8.26
N TYR A 39 2.25 2.81 -7.64
CA TYR A 39 3.10 3.61 -6.79
C TYR A 39 2.51 3.59 -5.38
N ILE A 40 3.31 3.25 -4.36
CA ILE A 40 2.88 3.30 -2.96
C ILE A 40 3.88 4.12 -2.15
N ASP A 41 3.37 5.15 -1.49
CA ASP A 41 4.12 5.96 -0.54
C ASP A 41 3.48 5.98 0.85
N VAL A 42 4.32 6.17 1.86
CA VAL A 42 3.90 6.46 3.23
C VAL A 42 3.71 7.96 3.33
N ILE A 43 2.51 8.38 3.74
CA ILE A 43 2.18 9.78 3.97
C ILE A 43 1.75 10.01 5.43
N ASP A 44 1.98 11.21 5.92
CA ASP A 44 1.44 11.66 7.20
C ASP A 44 -0.04 12.09 7.10
N ILE A 45 -0.62 12.49 8.22
CA ILE A 45 -2.02 12.97 8.30
C ILE A 45 -2.29 14.26 7.52
N LEU A 46 -1.24 15.02 7.18
CA LEU A 46 -1.32 16.23 6.36
C LEU A 46 -1.16 15.93 4.87
N GLY A 47 -0.92 14.66 4.50
CA GLY A 47 -0.72 14.22 3.13
C GLY A 47 0.71 14.37 2.62
N SER A 48 1.67 14.74 3.49
CA SER A 48 3.07 14.88 3.11
C SER A 48 3.71 13.52 2.90
N THR A 49 4.40 13.33 1.78
CA THR A 49 5.15 12.09 1.51
C THR A 49 6.37 11.99 2.42
N ILE A 50 6.40 10.90 3.19
CA ILE A 50 7.51 10.55 4.08
C ILE A 50 8.52 9.66 3.36
N ALA A 51 8.02 8.62 2.68
CA ALA A 51 8.86 7.66 1.97
C ALA A 51 8.10 6.98 0.85
N ILE A 52 8.79 6.68 -0.25
CA ILE A 52 8.30 5.82 -1.33
C ILE A 52 8.67 4.39 -0.97
N VAL A 53 7.68 3.50 -0.92
CA VAL A 53 7.88 2.12 -0.46
C VAL A 53 7.66 1.09 -1.58
N LEU A 54 7.00 1.48 -2.67
CA LEU A 54 6.88 0.68 -3.88
C LEU A 54 6.74 1.59 -5.12
N ASP A 55 7.47 1.26 -6.18
CA ASP A 55 7.32 1.83 -7.52
C ASP A 55 7.47 0.68 -8.54
N ASP A 56 6.33 0.11 -8.96
CA ASP A 56 6.25 -1.02 -9.89
C ASP A 56 5.47 -0.60 -11.14
N ARG A 57 6.12 -0.60 -12.30
CA ARG A 57 5.55 0.01 -13.52
C ARG A 57 4.63 -0.91 -14.30
N ASP A 58 4.72 -2.22 -14.10
CA ASP A 58 4.05 -3.21 -14.96
C ASP A 58 3.32 -4.29 -14.15
N VAL A 59 2.29 -3.89 -13.41
CA VAL A 59 1.53 -4.79 -12.54
C VAL A 59 0.28 -5.29 -13.26
N PHE A 60 0.17 -6.60 -13.46
CA PHE A 60 -1.03 -7.22 -14.03
C PHE A 60 -2.20 -7.24 -13.04
N ALA A 61 -3.43 -7.31 -13.55
CA ALA A 61 -4.63 -7.43 -12.74
C ALA A 61 -4.56 -8.62 -11.77
N GLY A 62 -5.07 -8.44 -10.55
CA GLY A 62 -5.10 -9.47 -9.50
C GLY A 62 -4.57 -8.98 -8.15
N THR A 63 -4.36 -9.93 -7.25
CA THR A 63 -3.82 -9.71 -5.90
C THR A 63 -2.32 -9.94 -5.88
N HIS A 64 -1.59 -8.98 -5.31
CA HIS A 64 -0.14 -9.01 -5.22
C HIS A 64 0.32 -8.96 -3.77
N THR A 65 1.40 -9.66 -3.47
CA THR A 65 2.15 -9.51 -2.23
C THR A 65 3.51 -8.90 -2.56
N ARG A 66 3.91 -7.88 -1.79
CA ARG A 66 5.22 -7.26 -1.88
C ARG A 66 5.76 -7.02 -0.48
N THR A 67 7.08 -7.11 -0.36
CA THR A 67 7.81 -6.72 0.84
C THR A 67 8.22 -5.26 0.70
N ILE A 68 7.93 -4.46 1.71
CA ILE A 68 8.22 -3.03 1.76
C ILE A 68 8.99 -2.67 3.03
N SER A 69 9.67 -1.52 3.02
CA SER A 69 10.37 -0.99 4.19
C SER A 69 9.68 0.26 4.71
N ILE A 70 9.10 0.15 5.91
CA ILE A 70 8.48 1.27 6.63
C ILE A 70 9.58 2.06 7.36
N PRO A 71 9.68 3.38 7.13
CA PRO A 71 10.72 4.19 7.76
C PRO A 71 10.54 4.28 9.28
N ASN A 72 11.64 4.51 9.99
CA ASN A 72 11.58 4.88 11.40
C ASN A 72 11.09 6.32 11.53
N VAL A 73 9.89 6.50 12.09
CA VAL A 73 9.21 7.79 12.28
C VAL A 73 8.60 7.86 13.67
N ALA A 74 8.17 9.05 14.07
CA ALA A 74 7.51 9.23 15.35
C ALA A 74 6.24 8.35 15.47
N GLN A 75 5.90 7.98 16.70
CA GLN A 75 4.62 7.35 16.99
C GLN A 75 3.47 8.26 16.54
N GLY A 76 2.50 7.70 15.82
CA GLY A 76 1.39 8.47 15.26
C GLY A 76 0.64 7.72 14.17
N THR A 77 -0.32 8.39 13.54
CA THR A 77 -1.13 7.85 12.44
C THR A 77 -0.52 8.21 11.09
N TYR A 78 -0.42 7.23 10.20
CA TYR A 78 0.12 7.34 8.86
C TYR A 78 -0.78 6.58 7.87
N PHE A 79 -0.52 6.76 6.59
CA PHE A 79 -1.25 6.08 5.54
C PHE A 79 -0.29 5.52 4.50
N LEU A 80 -0.57 4.31 4.01
CA LEU A 80 -0.08 3.90 2.71
C LEU A 80 -1.04 4.50 1.68
N ARG A 81 -0.53 5.39 0.83
CA ARG A 81 -1.25 5.87 -0.33
C ARG A 81 -0.82 5.05 -1.53
N MET A 82 -1.76 4.35 -2.12
CA MET A 82 -1.57 3.66 -3.39
C MET A 82 -2.12 4.52 -4.50
N THR A 83 -1.28 4.81 -5.49
CA THR A 83 -1.65 5.54 -6.70
C THR A 83 -1.44 4.63 -7.89
N THR A 84 -2.48 4.50 -8.71
CA THR A 84 -2.42 3.89 -10.04
C THR A 84 -2.79 4.94 -11.08
N TYR A 85 -2.82 4.55 -12.36
CA TYR A 85 -3.34 5.43 -13.41
C TYR A 85 -4.82 5.83 -13.17
N ALA A 86 -5.61 4.96 -12.54
CA ALA A 86 -7.06 5.13 -12.42
C ALA A 86 -7.49 5.78 -11.09
N SER A 87 -6.74 5.57 -10.01
CA SER A 87 -7.18 6.00 -8.68
C SER A 87 -6.03 6.29 -7.72
N SER A 88 -6.38 6.95 -6.62
CA SER A 88 -5.52 7.06 -5.44
C SER A 88 -6.34 6.63 -4.22
N THR A 89 -5.87 5.63 -3.48
CA THR A 89 -6.54 5.09 -2.29
C THR A 89 -5.62 5.11 -1.08
N LEU A 90 -6.22 5.16 0.12
CA LEU A 90 -5.48 5.24 1.38
C LEU A 90 -5.75 4.00 2.23
N PHE A 91 -4.71 3.50 2.89
CA PHE A 91 -4.79 2.47 3.92
C PHE A 91 -4.13 3.02 5.19
N ALA A 92 -4.93 3.22 6.24
CA ALA A 92 -4.49 3.80 7.50
C ALA A 92 -3.76 2.78 8.39
N PHE A 93 -2.72 3.22 9.08
CA PHE A 93 -2.05 2.45 10.14
C PHE A 93 -1.44 3.41 11.18
N GLY A 94 -1.13 2.88 12.36
CA GLY A 94 -0.41 3.57 13.41
C GLY A 94 1.02 3.05 13.55
N MET A 95 1.95 3.95 13.84
CA MET A 95 3.33 3.64 14.20
C MET A 95 3.46 3.55 15.71
N ILE A 96 4.14 2.52 16.20
CA ILE A 96 4.56 2.35 17.59
C ILE A 96 6.06 2.03 17.64
N ASN A 97 6.71 2.39 18.75
CA ASN A 97 8.12 2.12 19.00
C ASN A 97 8.30 0.80 19.75
#